data_AF-A0A7Y3FF01-F1
#
_entry.id   AF-A0A7Y3FF01-F1
#
_cell.length_a   1.000
_cell.length_b   1.000
_cell.length_c   1.000
_cell.angle_alpha   90.00
_cell.angle_beta   90.00
_cell.angle_gamma   90.00
#
_symmetry.space_group_name_H-M   'P 1'
#
loop_
_entity.id
_entity.type
_entity.pdbx_description
1 polymer ?
#
loop_
_entity_poly.entity_id
_entity_poly.type
_entity_poly.pdbx_seq_one_letter_code
_entity_poly.pdbx_strand_id
1 'polypeptide(L)'
;MKDDIDRLLTRTPLLKAREIAKELGLVRKEVNSFLHSHQDLYKKDAEFRWRLIEGAELRLTLPAGWVTGAEFEAILHAEGPVLNGPFQQVKIVFSPKCKTMIDCTARVLALANQLVIKGKGVTMDFESAGQTKAYLNRAGFFDHLDESVTVLPSRPAESAADRYRGKSST
;
A
#
# COMPACT_ATOMS: atom_id res chain seq x y z
N MET A 1 0.32 15.18 -1.90
CA MET A 1 1.70 15.61 -2.24
C MET A 1 2.69 14.46 -2.17
N LYS A 2 2.98 13.86 -1.00
CA LYS A 2 3.91 12.71 -0.90
C LYS A 2 3.52 11.58 -1.85
N ASP A 3 2.31 11.04 -1.68
CA ASP A 3 1.81 9.91 -2.46
C ASP A 3 1.83 10.21 -3.96
N ASP A 4 1.48 11.44 -4.36
CA ASP A 4 1.51 11.88 -5.76
C ASP A 4 2.94 11.93 -6.34
N ILE A 5 3.90 12.40 -5.56
CA ILE A 5 5.33 12.46 -5.93
C ILE A 5 5.91 11.04 -6.00
N ASP A 6 5.57 10.16 -5.05
CA ASP A 6 6.01 8.76 -5.04
C ASP A 6 5.52 8.04 -6.30
N ARG A 7 4.22 8.17 -6.61
CA ARG A 7 3.61 7.62 -7.84
C ARG A 7 4.33 8.10 -9.08
N LEU A 8 4.58 9.41 -9.19
CA LEU A 8 5.22 9.98 -10.37
C LEU A 8 6.67 9.50 -10.52
N LEU A 9 7.47 9.54 -9.45
CA LEU A 9 8.88 9.16 -9.50
C LEU A 9 9.09 7.65 -9.62
N THR A 10 8.08 6.85 -9.29
CA THR A 10 8.07 5.40 -9.54
C THR A 10 7.87 5.09 -11.02
N ARG A 11 6.94 5.80 -11.68
CA ARG A 11 6.67 5.62 -13.11
C ARG A 11 7.73 6.26 -13.99
N THR A 12 8.20 7.44 -13.59
CA THR A 12 9.14 8.26 -14.36
C THR A 12 10.21 8.79 -13.40
N PRO A 13 11.25 7.98 -13.11
CA PRO A 13 12.35 8.43 -12.27
C PRO A 13 13.18 9.51 -12.99
N LEU A 14 14.03 10.21 -12.23
CA LEU A 14 14.98 11.20 -12.74
C LEU A 14 14.30 12.45 -13.32
N LEU A 15 13.28 12.97 -12.63
CA LEU A 15 12.63 14.24 -12.97
C LEU A 15 13.15 15.41 -12.12
N LYS A 16 13.23 16.61 -12.71
CA LYS A 16 13.53 17.84 -11.95
C LYS A 16 12.30 18.28 -11.17
N ALA A 17 12.49 18.99 -10.06
CA ALA A 17 11.38 19.53 -9.26
C ALA A 17 10.38 20.39 -10.08
N ARG A 18 10.84 21.06 -11.14
CA ARG A 18 9.98 21.81 -12.07
C ARG A 18 9.07 20.91 -12.91
N GLU A 19 9.57 19.74 -13.31
CA GLU A 19 8.84 18.77 -14.14
C GLU A 19 7.81 18.05 -13.28
N ILE A 20 8.19 17.66 -12.06
CA ILE A 20 7.27 17.10 -11.06
C ILE A 20 6.13 18.07 -10.76
N ALA A 21 6.45 19.34 -10.50
CA ALA A 21 5.44 20.37 -10.24
C ALA A 21 4.47 20.56 -11.42
N LYS A 22 4.99 20.52 -12.65
CA LYS A 22 4.17 20.64 -13.86
C LYS A 22 3.21 19.45 -14.03
N GLU A 23 3.71 18.22 -13.86
CA GLU A 23 2.89 17.00 -14.01
C GLU A 23 1.81 16.89 -12.93
N LEU A 24 2.10 17.33 -11.70
CA LEU A 24 1.18 17.23 -10.57
C LEU A 24 0.30 18.48 -10.38
N GLY A 25 0.48 19.53 -11.18
CA GLY A 25 -0.22 20.80 -11.00
C GLY A 25 0.11 21.51 -9.68
N LEU A 26 1.32 21.31 -9.15
CA LEU A 26 1.79 21.84 -7.87
C LEU A 26 2.73 23.03 -8.06
N VAL A 27 2.98 23.78 -6.98
CA VAL A 27 3.96 24.88 -7.00
C VAL A 27 5.38 24.32 -6.88
N ARG A 28 6.26 24.68 -7.82
CA ARG A 28 7.68 24.23 -7.83
C ARG A 28 8.39 24.41 -6.50
N LYS A 29 8.16 25.54 -5.82
CA LYS A 29 8.78 25.85 -4.53
C LYS A 29 8.37 24.85 -3.45
N GLU A 30 7.10 24.46 -3.42
CA GLU A 30 6.56 23.49 -2.47
C GLU A 30 7.12 22.09 -2.74
N VAL A 31 7.09 21.65 -4.00
CA VAL A 31 7.68 20.36 -4.41
C VAL A 31 9.16 20.30 -4.05
N ASN A 32 9.92 21.34 -4.37
CA ASN A 32 11.35 21.37 -4.08
C ASN A 32 11.63 21.39 -2.57
N SER A 33 10.85 22.15 -1.79
CA SER A 33 10.95 22.16 -0.33
C SER A 33 10.65 20.78 0.25
N PHE A 34 9.60 20.13 -0.24
CA PHE A 34 9.17 18.80 0.19
C PHE A 34 10.23 17.73 -0.12
N LEU A 35 10.78 17.71 -1.33
CA LEU A 35 11.82 16.74 -1.71
C LEU A 35 13.09 16.92 -0.86
N HIS A 36 13.46 18.17 -0.57
CA HIS A 36 14.62 18.47 0.28
C HIS A 36 14.43 18.14 1.76
N SER A 37 13.18 18.17 2.26
CA SER A 37 12.88 17.79 3.64
C SER A 37 12.74 16.27 3.85
N HIS A 38 12.73 15.49 2.76
CA HIS A 38 12.55 14.03 2.78
C HIS A 38 13.71 13.32 2.03
N GLN A 39 14.96 13.67 2.36
CA GLN A 39 16.16 13.08 1.72
C GLN A 39 16.41 11.63 2.12
N ASP A 40 15.66 11.12 3.09
CA ASP A 40 15.54 9.70 3.45
C ASP A 40 14.71 8.92 2.40
N LEU A 41 13.82 9.58 1.68
CA LEU A 41 12.96 8.98 0.66
C LEU A 41 13.40 9.31 -0.77
N TYR A 42 13.95 10.49 -0.99
CA TYR A 42 14.32 10.97 -2.33
C TYR A 42 15.80 11.32 -2.43
N LYS A 43 16.42 10.90 -3.53
CA LYS A 43 17.80 11.24 -3.87
C LYS A 43 17.84 12.16 -5.08
N LYS A 44 18.59 13.25 -4.94
CA LYS A 44 18.91 14.18 -6.03
C LYS A 44 20.26 13.82 -6.64
N ASP A 45 20.35 13.76 -7.97
CA ASP A 45 21.61 13.60 -8.70
C ASP A 45 22.32 14.95 -8.97
N ALA A 46 23.46 14.90 -9.66
CA ALA A 46 24.25 16.08 -10.01
C ALA A 46 23.50 17.01 -10.99
N GLU A 47 22.60 16.46 -11.80
CA GLU A 47 21.77 17.16 -12.79
C GLU A 47 20.48 17.73 -12.20
N PHE A 48 20.34 17.70 -10.87
CA PHE A 48 19.16 18.15 -10.10
C PHE A 48 17.88 17.35 -10.38
N ARG A 49 18.04 16.09 -10.79
CA ARG A 49 16.93 15.16 -11.01
C ARG A 49 16.72 14.32 -9.76
N TRP A 50 15.46 14.08 -9.46
CA TRP A 50 15.03 13.36 -8.28
C TRP A 50 14.60 11.95 -8.65
N ARG A 51 14.89 11.02 -7.75
CA ARG A 51 14.40 9.64 -7.78
C ARG A 51 14.09 9.18 -6.36
N LEU A 52 13.24 8.17 -6.24
CA LEU A 52 13.08 7.45 -4.98
C LEU A 52 14.38 6.71 -4.61
N ILE A 53 14.70 6.69 -3.32
CA ILE A 53 15.77 5.86 -2.77
C ILE A 53 15.31 4.40 -2.80
N GLU A 54 16.22 3.49 -3.18
CA GLU A 54 15.98 2.05 -3.05
C GLU A 54 15.69 1.72 -1.59
N GLY A 55 14.53 1.10 -1.32
CA GLY A 55 14.08 0.86 0.05
C GLY A 55 12.93 1.72 0.53
N ALA A 56 12.48 2.70 -0.26
CA ALA A 56 11.31 3.51 0.09
C ALA A 56 10.06 2.64 0.35
N GLU A 57 9.27 3.03 1.35
CA GLU A 57 7.98 2.41 1.66
C GLU A 57 6.90 2.92 0.70
N LEU A 58 6.25 1.99 0.00
CA LEU A 58 5.02 2.27 -0.74
C LEU A 58 3.81 2.14 0.19
N ARG A 59 2.95 3.15 0.20
CA ARG A 59 1.70 3.15 0.98
C ARG A 59 0.49 2.99 0.07
N LEU A 60 -0.15 1.81 0.12
CA LEU A 60 -1.38 1.50 -0.61
C LEU A 60 -2.59 1.72 0.30
N THR A 61 -3.37 2.78 0.08
CA THR A 61 -4.54 3.07 0.93
C THR A 61 -5.82 2.59 0.26
N LEU A 62 -6.53 1.64 0.89
CA LEU A 62 -7.87 1.24 0.48
C LEU A 62 -8.89 2.24 1.06
N PRO A 63 -9.82 2.75 0.23
CA PRO A 63 -10.76 3.78 0.65
C PRO A 63 -11.84 3.25 1.61
N ALA A 64 -12.56 4.18 2.22
CA ALA A 64 -13.77 3.87 2.98
C ALA A 64 -14.89 3.37 2.04
N GLY A 65 -15.81 2.56 2.56
CA GLY A 65 -16.90 1.99 1.76
C GLY A 65 -16.55 0.63 1.16
N TRP A 66 -17.40 0.15 0.27
CA TRP A 66 -17.18 -1.13 -0.43
C TRP A 66 -16.09 -0.98 -1.48
N VAL A 67 -15.09 -1.85 -1.43
CA VAL A 67 -13.96 -1.88 -2.37
C VAL A 67 -14.01 -3.19 -3.14
N THR A 68 -14.18 -3.08 -4.45
CA THR A 68 -14.17 -4.17 -5.41
C THR A 68 -12.74 -4.52 -5.84
N GLY A 69 -12.58 -5.69 -6.46
CA GLY A 69 -11.30 -6.07 -7.07
C GLY A 69 -10.87 -5.08 -8.16
N ALA A 70 -11.81 -4.54 -8.94
CA ALA A 70 -11.52 -3.56 -9.98
C ALA A 70 -10.99 -2.22 -9.42
N GLU A 71 -11.60 -1.72 -8.34
CA GLU A 71 -11.11 -0.51 -7.66
C GLU A 71 -9.73 -0.73 -7.04
N PHE A 72 -9.48 -1.92 -6.47
CA PHE A 72 -8.16 -2.26 -5.97
C PHE A 72 -7.10 -2.31 -7.07
N GLU A 73 -7.39 -2.91 -8.23
CA GLU A 73 -6.48 -2.89 -9.37
C GLU A 73 -6.23 -1.48 -9.91
N ALA A 74 -7.24 -0.61 -9.90
CA ALA A 74 -7.06 0.79 -10.29
C ALA A 74 -6.10 1.52 -9.35
N ILE A 75 -6.17 1.25 -8.04
CA ILE A 75 -5.21 1.75 -7.05
C ILE A 75 -3.81 1.24 -7.38
N LEU A 76 -3.63 -0.08 -7.59
CA LEU A 76 -2.32 -0.65 -7.93
C LEU A 76 -1.75 -0.07 -9.22
N HIS A 77 -2.58 0.07 -10.25
CA HIS A 77 -2.18 0.60 -11.54
C HIS A 77 -1.67 2.04 -11.43
N ALA A 78 -2.27 2.86 -10.57
CA ALA A 78 -1.86 4.25 -10.34
C ALA A 78 -0.45 4.36 -9.72
N GLU A 79 -0.06 3.37 -8.91
CA GLU A 79 1.23 3.32 -8.20
C GLU A 79 2.37 2.80 -9.08
N GLY A 80 2.05 2.15 -10.19
CA GLY A 80 3.04 1.55 -11.09
C GLY A 80 3.39 0.11 -10.67
N PRO A 81 4.58 -0.41 -11.04
CA PRO A 81 4.91 -1.82 -10.86
C PRO A 81 5.20 -2.15 -9.39
N VAL A 82 4.18 -2.35 -8.56
CA VAL A 82 4.31 -2.66 -7.12
C VAL A 82 5.20 -3.89 -6.86
N LEU A 83 5.00 -4.97 -7.63
CA LEU A 83 5.69 -6.24 -7.43
C LEU A 83 7.18 -6.20 -7.83
N ASN A 84 7.51 -5.53 -8.92
CA ASN A 84 8.87 -5.50 -9.50
C ASN A 84 9.54 -4.11 -9.41
N GLY A 85 8.89 -3.17 -8.74
CA GLY A 85 9.36 -1.80 -8.58
C GLY A 85 10.37 -1.64 -7.44
N PRO A 86 10.84 -0.41 -7.23
CA PRO A 86 11.98 -0.11 -6.33
C PRO A 86 11.65 -0.21 -4.83
N PHE A 87 10.38 -0.37 -4.46
CA PHE A 87 9.93 -0.39 -3.08
C PHE A 87 10.34 -1.67 -2.35
N GLN A 88 11.05 -1.57 -1.23
CA GLN A 88 11.37 -2.77 -0.42
C GLN A 88 10.37 -3.00 0.71
N GLN A 89 9.57 -1.98 1.03
CA GLN A 89 8.52 -2.04 2.03
C GLN A 89 7.20 -1.65 1.39
N VAL A 90 6.14 -2.41 1.63
CA VAL A 90 4.78 -2.09 1.16
C VAL A 90 3.82 -2.13 2.33
N LYS A 91 3.20 -0.98 2.62
CA LYS A 91 2.21 -0.82 3.66
C LYS A 91 0.81 -0.68 3.06
N ILE A 92 -0.03 -1.69 3.23
CA ILE A 92 -1.43 -1.71 2.80
C ILE A 92 -2.28 -1.20 3.96
N VAL A 93 -2.89 -0.03 3.80
CA VAL A 93 -3.66 0.67 4.84
C VAL A 93 -5.14 0.60 4.54
N PHE A 94 -5.92 0.13 5.50
CA PHE A 94 -7.37 0.11 5.42
C PHE A 94 -7.96 1.35 6.08
N SER A 95 -8.66 2.18 5.32
CA SER A 95 -9.31 3.39 5.85
C SER A 95 -10.44 3.03 6.83
N PRO A 96 -10.84 3.96 7.73
CA PRO A 96 -12.04 3.79 8.53
C PRO A 96 -13.25 3.40 7.67
N LYS A 97 -14.02 2.40 8.11
CA LYS A 97 -15.20 1.88 7.40
C LYS A 97 -14.92 1.26 6.03
N CYS A 98 -13.68 0.87 5.74
CA CYS A 98 -13.35 0.07 4.55
C CYS A 98 -14.06 -1.30 4.62
N LYS A 99 -14.65 -1.74 3.51
CA LYS A 99 -15.31 -3.04 3.37
C LYS A 99 -14.82 -3.69 2.09
N THR A 100 -14.01 -4.74 2.19
CA THR A 100 -13.53 -5.42 0.99
C THR A 100 -14.56 -6.42 0.49
N MET A 101 -14.85 -6.38 -0.81
CA MET A 101 -15.54 -7.47 -1.48
C MET A 101 -14.63 -8.72 -1.52
N ILE A 102 -15.19 -9.90 -1.74
CA ILE A 102 -14.43 -11.16 -1.72
C ILE A 102 -13.31 -11.15 -2.77
N ASP A 103 -13.59 -10.61 -3.96
CA ASP A 103 -12.61 -10.48 -5.05
C ASP A 103 -11.47 -9.50 -4.70
N CYS A 104 -11.77 -8.36 -4.07
CA CYS A 104 -10.77 -7.46 -3.52
C CYS A 104 -9.91 -8.15 -2.45
N THR A 105 -10.57 -8.85 -1.53
CA THR A 105 -9.91 -9.57 -0.42
C THR A 105 -8.91 -10.60 -0.95
N ALA A 106 -9.31 -11.42 -1.93
CA ALA A 106 -8.44 -12.42 -2.53
C ALA A 106 -7.23 -11.79 -3.24
N ARG A 107 -7.41 -10.65 -3.93
CA ARG A 107 -6.31 -9.94 -4.61
C ARG A 107 -5.34 -9.31 -3.62
N VAL A 108 -5.83 -8.70 -2.55
CA VAL A 108 -4.98 -8.15 -1.47
C VAL A 108 -4.15 -9.25 -0.84
N LEU A 109 -4.75 -10.40 -0.55
CA LEU A 109 -4.06 -11.57 -0.01
C LEU A 109 -2.97 -12.07 -0.96
N ALA A 110 -3.33 -12.27 -2.23
CA ALA A 110 -2.39 -12.75 -3.25
C ALA A 110 -1.22 -11.77 -3.43
N LEU A 111 -1.48 -10.47 -3.51
CA LEU A 111 -0.43 -9.46 -3.63
C LEU A 111 0.52 -9.49 -2.43
N ALA A 112 -0.02 -9.52 -1.20
CA ALA A 112 0.82 -9.53 0.00
C ALA A 112 1.76 -10.73 0.03
N ASN A 113 1.24 -11.93 -0.25
CA ASN A 113 2.06 -13.14 -0.29
C ASN A 113 3.08 -13.09 -1.46
N GLN A 114 2.70 -12.56 -2.63
CA GLN A 114 3.63 -12.38 -3.76
C GLN A 114 4.76 -11.39 -3.45
N LEU A 115 4.47 -10.31 -2.72
CA LEU A 115 5.48 -9.34 -2.30
C LEU A 115 6.49 -9.96 -1.32
N VAL A 116 6.01 -10.77 -0.37
CA VAL A 116 6.89 -11.56 0.52
C VAL A 116 7.77 -12.51 -0.27
N ILE A 117 7.21 -13.25 -1.23
CA ILE A 117 7.98 -14.16 -2.11
C ILE A 117 9.08 -13.41 -2.88
N LYS A 118 8.87 -12.12 -3.19
CA LYS A 118 9.87 -11.24 -3.81
C LYS A 118 10.88 -10.64 -2.82
N GLY A 119 10.84 -11.04 -1.55
CA GLY A 119 11.73 -10.56 -0.50
C GLY A 119 11.42 -9.16 0.03
N LYS A 120 10.22 -8.63 -0.26
CA LYS A 120 9.79 -7.31 0.24
C LYS A 120 9.13 -7.45 1.61
N GLY A 121 9.34 -6.47 2.47
CA GLY A 121 8.59 -6.38 3.72
C GLY A 121 7.18 -5.87 3.45
N VAL A 122 6.19 -6.49 4.11
CA VAL A 122 4.77 -6.17 3.92
C VAL A 122 4.13 -5.90 5.27
N THR A 123 3.40 -4.79 5.36
CA THR A 123 2.59 -4.43 6.52
C THR A 123 1.13 -4.27 6.10
N MET A 124 0.22 -4.90 6.82
CA MET A 124 -1.22 -4.65 6.73
C MET A 124 -1.68 -3.83 7.93
N ASP A 125 -2.14 -2.62 7.68
CA ASP A 125 -2.51 -1.66 8.70
C ASP A 125 -4.03 -1.53 8.84
N PHE A 126 -4.55 -2.08 9.94
CA PHE A 126 -5.95 -2.00 10.33
C PHE A 126 -6.18 -1.14 11.58
N GLU A 127 -5.23 -0.31 12.02
CA GLU A 127 -5.36 0.47 13.26
C GLU A 127 -6.64 1.31 13.28
N SER A 128 -6.99 1.86 12.11
CA SER A 128 -8.21 2.65 11.91
C SER A 128 -9.41 1.85 11.36
N ALA A 129 -9.25 0.54 11.14
CA ALA A 129 -10.21 -0.33 10.43
C ALA A 129 -10.50 -1.64 11.18
N GLY A 130 -10.75 -1.56 12.49
CA GLY A 130 -11.00 -2.73 13.34
C GLY A 130 -12.17 -3.62 12.88
N GLN A 131 -13.23 -3.04 12.31
CA GLN A 131 -14.36 -3.82 11.77
C GLN A 131 -13.96 -4.65 10.54
N THR A 132 -13.15 -4.07 9.65
CA THR A 132 -12.60 -4.76 8.47
C THR A 132 -11.73 -5.92 8.90
N LYS A 133 -10.82 -5.70 9.87
CA LYS A 133 -9.99 -6.74 10.46
C LYS A 133 -10.82 -7.88 11.05
N ALA A 134 -11.86 -7.57 11.82
CA ALA A 134 -12.73 -8.58 12.44
C ALA A 134 -13.51 -9.39 11.39
N TYR A 135 -13.97 -8.74 10.32
CA TYR A 135 -14.57 -9.44 9.18
C TYR A 135 -13.57 -10.38 8.51
N LEU A 136 -12.38 -9.91 8.16
CA LEU A 136 -11.35 -10.70 7.51
C LEU A 136 -10.90 -11.89 8.36
N ASN A 137 -10.83 -11.73 9.68
CA ASN A 137 -10.53 -12.85 10.59
C ASN A 137 -11.60 -13.94 10.54
N ARG A 138 -12.89 -13.57 10.48
CA ARG A 138 -13.99 -14.54 10.32
C ARG A 138 -14.01 -15.20 8.95
N ALA A 139 -13.49 -14.51 7.94
CA ALA A 139 -13.37 -15.02 6.57
C ALA A 139 -12.14 -15.92 6.34
N GLY A 140 -11.29 -16.12 7.35
CA GLY A 140 -10.09 -16.97 7.25
C GLY A 140 -8.91 -16.28 6.53
N PHE A 141 -8.97 -14.96 6.37
CA PHE A 141 -7.95 -14.22 5.63
C PHE A 141 -6.55 -14.36 6.24
N PHE A 142 -6.44 -14.27 7.56
CA PHE A 142 -5.16 -14.33 8.26
C PHE A 142 -4.57 -15.74 8.31
N ASP A 143 -5.39 -16.77 8.08
CA ASP A 143 -4.98 -18.17 8.04
C ASP A 143 -4.20 -18.48 6.76
N HIS A 144 -4.45 -17.69 5.70
CA HIS A 144 -3.79 -17.80 4.41
C HIS A 144 -2.73 -16.70 4.17
N LEU A 145 -2.63 -15.73 5.07
CA LEU A 145 -1.68 -14.64 4.98
C LEU A 145 -0.32 -15.11 5.48
N ASP A 146 0.72 -14.96 4.64
CA ASP A 146 2.09 -15.35 4.99
C ASP A 146 2.51 -14.78 6.35
N GLU A 147 3.13 -15.62 7.20
CA GLU A 147 3.44 -15.30 8.59
C GLU A 147 4.39 -14.11 8.74
N SER A 148 5.25 -13.87 7.75
CA SER A 148 6.17 -12.72 7.74
C SER A 148 5.47 -11.36 7.56
N VAL A 149 4.22 -11.35 7.07
CA VAL A 149 3.45 -10.12 6.94
C VAL A 149 3.13 -9.57 8.32
N THR A 150 3.57 -8.34 8.57
CA THR A 150 3.24 -7.61 9.80
C THR A 150 1.78 -7.16 9.74
N VAL A 151 1.00 -7.42 10.79
CA VAL A 151 -0.41 -7.02 10.87
C VAL A 151 -0.58 -6.07 12.05
N LEU A 152 -1.03 -4.84 11.79
CA LEU A 152 -1.32 -3.83 12.80
C LEU A 152 -2.82 -3.74 13.10
N PRO A 153 -3.23 -3.52 14.36
CA PRO A 153 -2.36 -3.37 15.54
C PRO A 153 -1.73 -4.68 16.02
N SER A 154 -2.28 -5.83 15.60
CA SER A 154 -1.72 -7.17 15.88
C SER A 154 -2.36 -8.21 14.95
N ARG A 155 -1.63 -9.27 14.60
CA ARG A 155 -2.23 -10.45 13.96
C ARG A 155 -3.19 -11.14 14.95
N PRO A 156 -4.40 -11.56 14.55
CA PRO A 156 -5.25 -12.37 15.43
C PRO A 156 -4.54 -13.67 15.85
N ALA A 157 -4.59 -14.00 17.14
CA ALA A 157 -3.96 -15.20 17.68
C ALA A 157 -4.73 -16.48 17.35
N GLU A 158 -6.05 -16.37 17.14
CA GLU A 158 -6.94 -17.48 16.81
C GLU A 158 -7.69 -17.18 15.51
N SER A 159 -7.79 -18.21 14.65
CA SER A 159 -8.69 -18.19 13.50
C SER A 159 -10.14 -18.18 13.97
N ALA A 160 -10.85 -17.09 13.70
CA ALA A 160 -12.29 -17.07 13.90
C ALA A 160 -13.01 -17.95 12.85
N ALA A 161 -12.41 -18.18 11.68
CA ALA A 161 -12.97 -19.06 10.68
C ALA A 161 -13.05 -20.51 11.18
N ASP A 162 -11.96 -21.01 11.78
CA ASP A 162 -11.93 -22.35 12.37
C ASP A 162 -12.88 -22.49 13.55
N ARG A 163 -12.93 -21.45 14.40
CA ARG A 163 -13.79 -21.42 15.59
C ARG A 163 -15.27 -21.45 15.25
N TYR A 164 -15.69 -20.74 14.21
CA TYR A 164 -17.10 -20.60 13.85
C TYR A 164 -17.53 -21.48 12.67
N ARG A 165 -16.60 -22.13 11.95
CA ARG A 165 -16.84 -23.05 10.81
C ARG A 165 -17.87 -22.54 9.81
N GLY A 166 -17.88 -21.24 9.53
CA GLY A 166 -18.85 -20.64 8.61
C GLY A 166 -20.31 -20.66 9.08
N LYS A 167 -20.58 -20.73 10.40
CA LYS A 167 -21.92 -20.53 10.96
C LYS A 167 -22.38 -19.08 10.74
N SER A 168 -22.93 -18.83 9.55
CA SER A 168 -23.81 -17.69 9.29
C SER A 168 -25.19 -18.08 9.80
N SER A 169 -25.54 -17.63 11.00
CA SER A 169 -26.96 -17.51 11.38
C SER A 169 -27.53 -16.35 10.58
N THR A 170 -27.99 -16.65 9.37
CA THR A 170 -28.82 -15.76 8.55
C THR A 170 -30.26 -15.90 9.01
#